data_AF-M5C8L3-F1
#
_entry.id   AF-M5C8L3-F1
#
_cell.length_a   1.000
_cell.length_b   1.000
_cell.length_c   1.000
_cell.angle_alpha   90.00
_cell.angle_beta   90.00
_cell.angle_gamma   90.00
#
_symmetry.space_group_name_H-M   'P 1'
#
loop_
_entity.id
_entity.type
_entity.pdbx_description
1 polymer ?
#
loop_
_entity_poly.entity_id
_entity_poly.type
_entity_poly.pdbx_seq_one_letter_code
_entity_poly.pdbx_strand_id
1 'polypeptide(L)'
;MASSATTHPPNAKPPPTGPPPRPTPNTNGNTTRPPPQRKNPNANNPNIKVEPSAPPDPMAMYESLKNRIAALEEEEVTVEEEERRLAEEARRTVKGMSDSAVQTKYIELFQEMKRLEREHAKEKQKLTRDKDTAKMQYNKASQARTKLENLARELQKDNKKLREDTRRLTVSFEEARDEINQVKDELVQRQMAHPRFFAQSGNDLGARKPLASPSQQQSADIVVKVVCKFREELFFKINRKTKLTRLFSTWESRMDTGPNDKKSGKTHFIFTHAGRAIDWESTPDQAGIENSDVIMAVELMDLTQAEPVGPCAAFGKYPTQSAYTFINRMIPSLRSPK
;
A
#
# COMPACT_ATOMS: atom_id res chain seq x y z
N MET A 1 79.36 -39.89 9.73
CA MET A 1 78.58 -40.46 10.84
C MET A 1 77.13 -40.46 10.35
N ALA A 2 76.58 -41.59 9.86
CA ALA A 2 76.04 -42.73 10.63
C ALA A 2 74.71 -42.34 11.34
N SER A 3 73.55 -43.00 11.20
CA SER A 3 73.07 -44.17 10.42
C SER A 3 71.51 -44.06 10.31
N SER A 4 70.79 -44.34 9.21
CA SER A 4 70.41 -45.62 8.54
C SER A 4 69.31 -46.49 9.22
N ALA A 5 68.09 -46.57 8.62
CA ALA A 5 67.13 -47.72 8.46
C ALA A 5 65.68 -47.20 8.16
N THR A 6 64.85 -47.59 7.16
CA THR A 6 64.43 -48.90 6.53
C THR A 6 63.24 -49.55 7.31
N THR A 7 62.05 -49.98 6.80
CA THR A 7 61.42 -50.35 5.48
C THR A 7 59.87 -50.02 5.50
N HIS A 8 59.11 -49.68 4.43
CA HIS A 8 58.42 -50.46 3.34
C HIS A 8 57.28 -51.45 3.74
N PRO A 9 56.27 -51.82 2.88
CA PRO A 9 55.63 -51.21 1.68
C PRO A 9 54.05 -51.35 1.70
N PRO A 10 53.29 -51.66 0.61
CA PRO A 10 52.92 -50.87 -0.59
C PRO A 10 51.39 -50.69 -0.83
N ASN A 11 50.96 -49.73 -1.68
CA ASN A 11 50.03 -50.00 -2.80
C ASN A 11 50.07 -48.88 -3.86
N ALA A 12 49.81 -49.20 -5.13
CA ALA A 12 49.95 -48.31 -6.28
C ALA A 12 48.63 -47.64 -6.73
N LYS A 13 48.74 -46.47 -7.36
CA LYS A 13 47.72 -45.93 -8.28
C LYS A 13 48.39 -45.47 -9.59
N PRO A 14 47.82 -45.79 -10.76
CA PRO A 14 48.39 -45.46 -12.08
C PRO A 14 48.16 -43.99 -12.48
N PRO A 15 48.90 -43.49 -13.49
CA PRO A 15 48.80 -42.09 -13.97
C PRO A 15 47.53 -41.81 -14.78
N PRO A 16 47.13 -40.52 -14.92
CA PRO A 16 45.96 -40.14 -15.71
C PRO A 16 46.21 -40.23 -17.22
N THR A 17 45.35 -40.95 -17.93
CA THR A 17 45.32 -41.03 -19.39
C THR A 17 44.04 -40.42 -19.94
N GLY A 18 44.13 -39.63 -21.02
CA GLY A 18 42.98 -39.16 -21.80
C GLY A 18 43.00 -37.66 -22.17
N PRO A 19 43.20 -37.29 -23.45
CA PRO A 19 42.94 -35.94 -23.93
C PRO A 19 41.43 -35.66 -24.03
N PRO A 20 41.00 -34.38 -23.97
CA PRO A 20 39.58 -34.03 -23.98
C PRO A 20 38.91 -34.33 -25.33
N PRO A 21 37.61 -34.72 -25.34
CA PRO A 21 36.88 -34.97 -26.58
C PRO A 21 36.69 -33.69 -27.41
N ARG A 22 36.88 -33.83 -28.72
CA ARG A 22 36.80 -32.76 -29.73
C ARG A 22 35.32 -32.38 -30.04
N PRO A 23 35.01 -31.12 -30.39
CA PRO A 23 33.64 -30.75 -30.77
C PRO A 23 33.21 -31.40 -32.09
N THR A 24 31.93 -31.77 -32.18
CA THR A 24 31.24 -32.16 -33.42
C THR A 24 30.70 -30.92 -34.17
N PRO A 25 30.55 -30.97 -35.51
CA PRO A 25 30.15 -29.81 -36.32
C PRO A 25 28.64 -29.71 -36.59
N ASN A 26 28.19 -28.49 -36.92
CA ASN A 26 26.86 -28.08 -37.42
C ASN A 26 25.65 -28.36 -36.51
N THR A 27 24.80 -27.38 -36.23
CA THR A 27 23.80 -26.90 -37.22
C THR A 27 23.37 -25.45 -36.93
N ASN A 28 23.11 -24.67 -37.98
CA ASN A 28 22.54 -23.32 -37.89
C ASN A 28 21.15 -23.35 -37.24
N GLY A 29 21.05 -22.91 -35.98
CA GLY A 29 19.79 -22.77 -35.25
C GLY A 29 19.30 -21.33 -35.27
N ASN A 30 18.38 -21.02 -36.19
CA ASN A 30 17.69 -19.73 -36.24
C ASN A 30 17.02 -19.45 -34.88
N THR A 31 17.31 -18.30 -34.26
CA THR A 31 16.85 -18.02 -32.88
C THR A 31 15.39 -17.57 -32.89
N THR A 32 14.47 -18.54 -32.84
CA THR A 32 13.04 -18.30 -32.72
C THR A 32 12.73 -17.56 -31.42
N ARG A 33 12.25 -16.33 -31.58
CA ARG A 33 11.75 -15.48 -30.50
C ARG A 33 10.52 -16.13 -29.85
N PRO A 34 10.48 -16.37 -28.52
CA PRO A 34 9.27 -16.91 -27.89
C PRO A 34 8.12 -15.91 -28.02
N PRO A 35 6.88 -16.37 -28.29
CA PRO A 35 5.74 -15.49 -28.48
C PRO A 35 5.38 -14.76 -27.17
N PRO A 36 4.84 -13.53 -27.24
CA PRO A 36 4.48 -12.76 -26.06
C PRO A 36 3.30 -13.42 -25.34
N GLN A 37 3.49 -13.80 -24.06
CA GLN A 37 2.40 -14.26 -23.21
C GLN A 37 1.35 -13.15 -23.05
N ARG A 38 0.18 -13.31 -23.70
CA ARG A 38 -1.00 -12.51 -23.40
C ARG A 38 -1.43 -12.83 -21.96
N LYS A 39 -1.49 -11.80 -21.10
CA LYS A 39 -2.09 -11.95 -19.76
C LYS A 39 -3.61 -12.12 -19.93
N ASN A 40 -4.14 -13.24 -19.44
CA ASN A 40 -5.58 -13.49 -19.47
C ASN A 40 -6.29 -12.57 -18.45
N PRO A 41 -7.32 -11.80 -18.82
CA PRO A 41 -7.87 -10.73 -17.98
C PRO A 41 -8.93 -11.19 -16.96
N ASN A 42 -8.87 -12.44 -16.50
CA ASN A 42 -9.80 -12.94 -15.48
C ASN A 42 -9.12 -13.95 -14.53
N ALA A 43 -8.65 -13.44 -13.38
CA ALA A 43 -8.02 -14.25 -12.34
C ALA A 43 -8.46 -13.73 -10.95
N ASN A 44 -9.72 -13.99 -10.60
CA ASN A 44 -10.26 -13.67 -9.28
C ASN A 44 -11.40 -14.63 -8.86
N ASN A 45 -11.11 -15.92 -8.74
CA ASN A 45 -11.93 -16.85 -7.95
C ASN A 45 -11.08 -18.05 -7.45
N PRO A 46 -10.89 -18.25 -6.13
CA PRO A 46 -9.96 -19.25 -5.59
C PRO A 46 -10.59 -20.63 -5.36
N ASN A 47 -11.42 -21.13 -6.29
CA ASN A 47 -11.95 -22.50 -6.21
C ASN A 47 -12.30 -23.09 -7.59
N ILE A 48 -11.29 -23.51 -8.35
CA ILE A 48 -11.47 -24.43 -9.48
C ILE A 48 -10.42 -25.54 -9.33
N LYS A 49 -10.89 -26.78 -9.19
CA LYS A 49 -10.03 -27.98 -9.31
C LYS A 49 -9.41 -27.99 -10.71
N VAL A 50 -8.10 -28.17 -10.78
CA VAL A 50 -7.41 -28.41 -12.05
C VAL A 50 -7.75 -29.83 -12.52
N GLU A 51 -8.85 -29.94 -13.26
CA GLU A 51 -9.05 -31.05 -14.20
C GLU A 51 -7.91 -31.03 -15.24
N PRO A 52 -7.41 -32.18 -15.69
CA PRO A 52 -6.44 -32.23 -16.78
C PRO A 52 -7.05 -31.55 -18.00
N SER A 53 -6.37 -30.54 -18.55
CA SER A 53 -6.86 -29.83 -19.74
C SER A 53 -7.14 -30.82 -20.86
N ALA A 54 -8.39 -30.85 -21.33
CA ALA A 54 -8.76 -31.59 -22.54
C ALA A 54 -7.77 -31.25 -23.67
N PRO A 55 -7.43 -32.21 -24.55
CA PRO A 55 -6.53 -31.96 -25.67
C PRO A 55 -6.99 -30.71 -26.44
N PRO A 56 -6.08 -29.79 -26.82
CA PRO A 56 -6.45 -28.60 -27.57
C PRO A 56 -7.28 -29.02 -28.79
N ASP A 57 -8.46 -28.41 -28.96
CA ASP A 57 -9.36 -28.74 -30.05
C ASP A 57 -8.58 -28.66 -31.38
N PRO A 58 -8.43 -29.79 -32.11
CA PRO A 58 -7.62 -29.80 -33.32
C PRO A 58 -8.14 -28.79 -34.34
N MET A 59 -9.44 -28.50 -34.37
CA MET A 59 -10.01 -27.52 -35.30
C MET A 59 -9.56 -26.09 -34.98
N ALA A 60 -9.55 -25.71 -33.69
CA ALA A 60 -9.00 -24.42 -33.24
C ALA A 60 -7.47 -24.32 -33.46
N MET A 61 -6.75 -25.43 -33.36
CA MET A 61 -5.31 -25.49 -33.71
C MET A 61 -5.09 -25.33 -35.21
N TYR A 62 -5.89 -25.98 -36.07
CA TYR A 62 -5.83 -25.81 -37.52
C TYR A 62 -6.19 -24.39 -37.95
N GLU A 63 -7.18 -23.76 -37.33
CA GLU A 63 -7.56 -22.38 -37.61
C GLU A 63 -6.49 -21.37 -37.17
N SER A 64 -5.89 -21.56 -35.98
CA SER A 64 -4.75 -20.78 -35.52
C SER A 64 -3.52 -20.96 -36.42
N LEU A 65 -3.25 -22.19 -36.88
CA LEU A 65 -2.16 -22.48 -37.80
C LEU A 65 -2.41 -21.87 -39.18
N LYS A 66 -3.63 -21.98 -39.72
CA LYS A 66 -4.03 -21.35 -40.99
C LYS A 66 -3.89 -19.82 -40.92
N ASN A 67 -4.35 -19.20 -39.84
CA ASN A 67 -4.21 -17.75 -39.65
C ASN A 67 -2.74 -17.34 -39.46
N ARG A 68 -1.90 -18.20 -38.88
CA ARG A 68 -0.45 -17.95 -38.78
C ARG A 68 0.27 -18.14 -40.11
N ILE A 69 -0.15 -19.10 -40.94
CA ILE A 69 0.36 -19.30 -42.30
C ILE A 69 -0.01 -18.09 -43.16
N ALA A 70 -1.29 -17.70 -43.20
CA ALA A 70 -1.74 -16.53 -43.95
C ALA A 70 -1.00 -15.24 -43.53
N ALA A 71 -0.80 -15.02 -42.23
CA ALA A 71 -0.05 -13.87 -41.74
C ALA A 71 1.46 -13.92 -42.07
N LEU A 72 2.05 -15.11 -42.25
CA LEU A 72 3.44 -15.27 -42.66
C LEU A 72 3.60 -15.11 -44.18
N GLU A 73 2.65 -15.61 -44.97
CA GLU A 73 2.61 -15.42 -46.43
C GLU A 73 2.38 -13.94 -46.79
N GLU A 74 1.52 -13.23 -46.03
CA GLU A 74 1.34 -11.77 -46.15
C GLU A 74 2.61 -10.99 -45.73
N GLU A 75 3.28 -11.41 -44.63
CA GLU A 75 4.56 -10.83 -44.18
C GLU A 75 5.69 -11.06 -45.22
N GLU A 76 5.71 -12.22 -45.89
CA GLU A 76 6.68 -12.53 -46.96
C GLU A 76 6.43 -11.71 -48.23
N VAL A 77 5.19 -11.65 -48.72
CA VAL A 77 4.82 -10.86 -49.91
C VAL A 77 5.08 -9.36 -49.69
N THR A 78 4.74 -8.82 -48.51
CA THR A 78 4.99 -7.41 -48.21
C THR A 78 6.48 -7.08 -48.13
N VAL A 79 7.31 -7.97 -47.57
CA VAL A 79 8.78 -7.80 -47.59
C VAL A 79 9.33 -7.87 -49.01
N GLU A 80 8.85 -8.79 -49.87
CA GLU A 80 9.30 -8.88 -51.26
C GLU A 80 8.87 -7.65 -52.09
N GLU A 81 7.68 -7.11 -51.86
CA GLU A 81 7.23 -5.86 -52.47
C GLU A 81 8.02 -4.63 -51.98
N GLU A 82 8.35 -4.55 -50.69
CA GLU A 82 9.21 -3.49 -50.15
C GLU A 82 10.65 -3.58 -50.70
N GLU A 83 11.23 -4.77 -50.81
CA GLU A 83 12.56 -4.97 -51.42
C GLU A 83 12.55 -4.59 -52.91
N ARG A 84 11.54 -5.03 -53.66
CA ARG A 84 11.35 -4.67 -55.07
C ARG A 84 11.22 -3.16 -55.25
N ARG A 85 10.41 -2.50 -54.40
CA ARG A 85 10.22 -1.04 -54.40
C ARG A 85 11.50 -0.30 -54.05
N LEU A 86 12.28 -0.76 -53.07
CA LEU A 86 13.55 -0.15 -52.69
C LEU A 86 14.60 -0.27 -53.80
N ALA A 87 14.66 -1.43 -54.48
CA ALA A 87 15.54 -1.65 -55.63
C ALA A 87 15.14 -0.78 -56.84
N GLU A 88 13.85 -0.59 -57.09
CA GLU A 88 13.35 0.30 -58.13
C GLU A 88 13.62 1.78 -57.79
N GLU A 89 13.40 2.19 -56.54
CA GLU A 89 13.70 3.55 -56.08
C GLU A 89 15.20 3.86 -56.20
N ALA A 90 16.09 2.95 -55.78
CA ALA A 90 17.53 3.10 -55.95
C ALA A 90 17.92 3.28 -57.43
N ARG A 91 17.36 2.47 -58.34
CA ARG A 91 17.57 2.59 -59.80
C ARG A 91 17.03 3.92 -60.33
N ARG A 92 15.84 4.35 -59.88
CA ARG A 92 15.23 5.64 -60.24
C ARG A 92 16.08 6.82 -59.77
N THR A 93 16.62 6.77 -58.57
CA THR A 93 17.43 7.84 -57.97
C THR A 93 18.77 8.05 -58.67
N VAL A 94 19.38 6.99 -59.21
CA VAL A 94 20.67 7.08 -59.94
C VAL A 94 20.48 7.43 -61.42
N LYS A 95 19.31 7.11 -62.01
CA LYS A 95 19.03 7.32 -63.45
C LYS A 95 19.10 8.80 -63.84
N GLY A 96 20.04 9.14 -64.72
CA GLY A 96 20.22 10.50 -65.24
C GLY A 96 21.13 11.40 -64.39
N MET A 97 21.72 10.88 -63.30
CA MET A 97 22.81 11.56 -62.60
C MET A 97 24.12 11.43 -63.39
N SER A 98 24.99 12.45 -63.31
CA SER A 98 26.36 12.35 -63.80
C SER A 98 27.25 11.52 -62.87
N ASP A 99 28.28 10.86 -63.40
CA ASP A 99 29.16 9.96 -62.63
C ASP A 99 29.74 10.60 -61.37
N SER A 100 30.12 11.88 -61.44
CA SER A 100 30.60 12.63 -60.26
C SER A 100 29.55 12.73 -59.16
N ALA A 101 28.28 12.94 -59.50
CA ALA A 101 27.20 13.03 -58.52
C ALA A 101 26.84 11.64 -57.95
N VAL A 102 26.96 10.58 -58.77
CA VAL A 102 26.83 9.19 -58.33
C VAL A 102 27.95 8.82 -57.34
N GLN A 103 29.19 9.22 -57.63
CA GLN A 103 30.35 9.00 -56.76
C GLN A 103 30.19 9.73 -55.41
N THR A 104 29.76 10.99 -55.40
CA THR A 104 29.46 11.73 -54.16
C THR A 104 28.42 10.98 -53.33
N LYS A 105 27.30 10.57 -53.95
CA LYS A 105 26.21 9.88 -53.28
C LYS A 105 26.61 8.50 -52.74
N TYR A 106 27.50 7.79 -53.43
CA TYR A 106 28.09 6.54 -52.93
C TYR A 106 28.93 6.77 -51.65
N ILE A 107 29.75 7.82 -51.63
CA ILE A 107 30.57 8.18 -50.45
C ILE A 107 29.67 8.57 -49.27
N GLU A 108 28.62 9.37 -49.50
CA GLU A 108 27.62 9.74 -48.49
C GLU A 108 26.91 8.51 -47.93
N LEU A 109 26.36 7.63 -48.79
CA LEU A 109 25.70 6.38 -48.39
C LEU A 109 26.63 5.46 -47.60
N PHE A 110 27.91 5.36 -47.99
CA PHE A 110 28.89 4.58 -47.26
C PHE A 110 29.17 5.16 -45.86
N GLN A 111 29.38 6.48 -45.77
CA GLN A 111 29.58 7.17 -44.48
C GLN A 111 28.35 7.02 -43.57
N GLU A 112 27.14 7.16 -44.11
CA GLU A 112 25.88 7.01 -43.40
C GLU A 112 25.67 5.57 -42.93
N MET A 113 25.99 4.56 -43.76
CA MET A 113 25.98 3.16 -43.34
C MET A 113 26.94 2.91 -42.16
N LYS A 114 28.18 3.42 -42.20
CA LYS A 114 29.10 3.35 -41.04
C LYS A 114 28.61 4.18 -39.84
N ARG A 115 27.80 5.22 -40.03
CA ARG A 115 27.14 5.99 -38.96
C ARG A 115 26.10 5.11 -38.27
N LEU A 116 25.17 4.55 -39.04
CA LEU A 116 24.07 3.69 -38.60
C LEU A 116 24.56 2.40 -37.91
N GLU A 117 25.62 1.74 -38.40
CA GLU A 117 26.25 0.61 -37.70
C GLU A 117 26.62 0.93 -36.25
N ARG A 118 27.23 2.12 -36.02
CA ARG A 118 27.62 2.56 -34.67
C ARG A 118 26.40 2.94 -33.83
N GLU A 119 25.35 3.48 -34.44
CA GLU A 119 24.10 3.79 -33.74
C GLU A 119 23.35 2.52 -33.33
N HIS A 120 23.20 1.53 -34.21
CA HIS A 120 22.66 0.22 -33.87
C HIS A 120 23.44 -0.46 -32.73
N ALA A 121 24.77 -0.35 -32.74
CA ALA A 121 25.58 -0.88 -31.63
C ALA A 121 25.29 -0.16 -30.29
N LYS A 122 25.18 1.17 -30.30
CA LYS A 122 24.82 1.98 -29.12
C LYS A 122 23.40 1.68 -28.65
N GLU A 123 22.44 1.58 -29.56
CA GLU A 123 21.04 1.30 -29.27
C GLU A 123 20.85 -0.11 -28.72
N LYS A 124 21.48 -1.13 -29.31
CA LYS A 124 21.51 -2.50 -28.77
C LYS A 124 22.08 -2.54 -27.35
N GLN A 125 23.11 -1.74 -27.06
CA GLN A 125 23.66 -1.61 -25.71
C GLN A 125 22.68 -0.90 -24.76
N LYS A 126 22.02 0.17 -25.22
CA LYS A 126 20.98 0.91 -24.47
C LYS A 126 19.80 -0.02 -24.13
N LEU A 127 19.18 -0.66 -25.12
CA LEU A 127 18.08 -1.63 -24.93
C LEU A 127 18.46 -2.77 -23.97
N THR A 128 19.73 -3.20 -23.97
CA THR A 128 20.21 -4.20 -23.01
C THR A 128 20.21 -3.67 -21.58
N ARG A 129 20.77 -2.46 -21.36
CA ARG A 129 20.75 -1.79 -20.03
C ARG A 129 19.32 -1.48 -19.56
N ASP A 130 18.46 -1.00 -20.45
CA ASP A 130 17.07 -0.65 -20.15
C ASP A 130 16.28 -1.90 -19.76
N LYS A 131 16.46 -3.01 -20.48
CA LYS A 131 15.88 -4.33 -20.13
C LYS A 131 16.33 -4.82 -18.76
N ASP A 132 17.61 -4.74 -18.45
CA ASP A 132 18.13 -5.20 -17.15
C ASP A 132 17.67 -4.29 -15.99
N THR A 133 17.55 -2.99 -16.24
CA THR A 133 16.97 -2.00 -15.31
C THR A 133 15.49 -2.29 -15.07
N ALA A 134 14.70 -2.51 -16.13
CA ALA A 134 13.28 -2.89 -16.03
C ALA A 134 13.09 -4.23 -15.29
N LYS A 135 13.96 -5.22 -15.53
CA LYS A 135 13.95 -6.51 -14.82
C LYS A 135 14.24 -6.33 -13.33
N MET A 136 15.19 -5.47 -12.96
CA MET A 136 15.48 -5.14 -11.56
C MET A 136 14.29 -4.43 -10.89
N GLN A 137 13.68 -3.44 -11.56
CA GLN A 137 12.49 -2.76 -11.05
C GLN A 137 11.31 -3.72 -10.87
N TYR A 138 11.05 -4.59 -11.87
CA TYR A 138 10.02 -5.63 -11.80
C TYR A 138 10.23 -6.55 -10.60
N ASN A 139 11.46 -7.03 -10.38
CA ASN A 139 11.78 -7.90 -9.24
C ASN A 139 11.52 -7.19 -7.90
N LYS A 140 11.91 -5.91 -7.76
CA LYS A 140 11.65 -5.10 -6.56
C LYS A 140 10.15 -4.90 -6.32
N ALA A 141 9.39 -4.57 -7.37
CA ALA A 141 7.94 -4.40 -7.30
C ALA A 141 7.22 -5.72 -6.96
N SER A 142 7.67 -6.84 -7.54
CA SER A 142 7.14 -8.18 -7.27
C SER A 142 7.34 -8.57 -5.79
N GLN A 143 8.55 -8.37 -5.24
CA GLN A 143 8.81 -8.59 -3.82
C GLN A 143 7.96 -7.70 -2.90
N ALA A 144 7.77 -6.43 -3.26
CA ALA A 144 6.90 -5.52 -2.51
C ALA A 144 5.44 -6.00 -2.53
N ARG A 145 4.94 -6.46 -3.68
CA ARG A 145 3.60 -7.04 -3.83
C ARG A 145 3.41 -8.26 -2.92
N THR A 146 4.37 -9.19 -2.88
CA THR A 146 4.30 -10.36 -1.98
C THR A 146 4.26 -9.96 -0.51
N LYS A 147 5.03 -8.96 -0.09
CA LYS A 147 4.99 -8.44 1.30
C LYS A 147 3.63 -7.82 1.64
N LEU A 148 3.06 -7.03 0.74
CA LEU A 148 1.73 -6.43 0.92
C LEU A 148 0.62 -7.49 0.96
N GLU A 149 0.71 -8.53 0.13
CA GLU A 149 -0.26 -9.63 0.15
C GLU A 149 -0.19 -10.44 1.46
N ASN A 150 1.02 -10.70 1.97
CA ASN A 150 1.20 -11.36 3.26
C ASN A 150 0.62 -10.52 4.41
N LEU A 151 0.94 -9.21 4.44
CA LEU A 151 0.40 -8.28 5.44
C LEU A 151 -1.13 -8.19 5.38
N ALA A 152 -1.72 -8.16 4.17
CA ALA A 152 -3.17 -8.16 4.00
C ALA A 152 -3.82 -9.45 4.56
N ARG A 153 -3.19 -10.61 4.33
CA ARG A 153 -3.65 -11.91 4.89
C ARG A 153 -3.49 -11.97 6.41
N GLU A 154 -2.44 -11.35 6.97
CA GLU A 154 -2.20 -11.25 8.41
C GLU A 154 -3.23 -10.34 9.08
N LEU A 155 -3.43 -9.11 8.57
CA LEU A 155 -4.47 -8.19 9.04
C LEU A 155 -5.88 -8.78 8.96
N GLN A 156 -6.18 -9.61 7.96
CA GLN A 156 -7.46 -10.35 7.89
C GLN A 156 -7.59 -11.41 8.99
N LYS A 157 -6.52 -12.16 9.29
CA LYS A 157 -6.50 -13.12 10.41
C LYS A 157 -6.67 -12.41 11.75
N ASP A 158 -5.95 -11.32 11.96
CA ASP A 158 -6.00 -10.56 13.22
C ASP A 158 -7.36 -9.89 13.42
N ASN A 159 -7.97 -9.32 12.38
CA ASN A 159 -9.34 -8.81 12.46
C ASN A 159 -10.36 -9.93 12.78
N LYS A 160 -10.19 -11.13 12.21
CA LYS A 160 -11.05 -12.28 12.56
C LYS A 160 -10.85 -12.69 14.02
N LYS A 161 -9.59 -12.72 14.47
CA LYS A 161 -9.23 -13.05 15.85
C LYS A 161 -9.78 -12.02 16.84
N LEU A 162 -9.57 -10.73 16.62
CA LEU A 162 -10.12 -9.66 17.47
C LEU A 162 -11.64 -9.73 17.61
N ARG A 163 -12.37 -10.05 16.53
CA ARG A 163 -13.83 -10.25 16.59
C ARG A 163 -14.23 -11.49 17.39
N GLU A 164 -13.44 -12.54 17.34
CA GLU A 164 -13.65 -13.77 18.11
C GLU A 164 -13.29 -13.59 19.59
N ASP A 165 -12.17 -12.96 19.88
CA ASP A 165 -11.74 -12.60 21.24
C ASP A 165 -12.74 -11.63 21.89
N THR A 166 -13.24 -10.64 21.14
CA THR A 166 -14.33 -9.75 21.60
C THR A 166 -15.60 -10.54 21.93
N ARG A 167 -16.03 -11.46 21.06
CA ARG A 167 -17.20 -12.33 21.29
C ARG A 167 -17.02 -13.18 22.55
N ARG A 168 -15.85 -13.81 22.72
CA ARG A 168 -15.51 -14.61 23.90
C ARG A 168 -15.55 -13.80 25.19
N LEU A 169 -15.01 -12.57 25.15
CA LEU A 169 -15.02 -11.67 26.30
C LEU A 169 -16.46 -11.21 26.65
N THR A 170 -17.31 -10.94 25.65
CA THR A 170 -18.73 -10.66 25.88
C THR A 170 -19.42 -11.84 26.57
N VAL A 171 -19.26 -13.07 26.05
CA VAL A 171 -19.86 -14.28 26.66
C VAL A 171 -19.37 -14.48 28.09
N SER A 172 -18.06 -14.39 28.34
CA SER A 172 -17.50 -14.54 29.68
C SER A 172 -17.95 -13.45 30.66
N PHE A 173 -18.21 -12.23 30.18
CA PHE A 173 -18.79 -11.15 31.00
C PHE A 173 -20.28 -11.40 31.30
N GLU A 174 -21.02 -11.97 30.35
CA GLU A 174 -22.44 -12.32 30.51
C GLU A 174 -22.60 -13.50 31.50
N GLU A 175 -21.77 -14.54 31.37
CA GLU A 175 -21.65 -15.65 32.33
C GLU A 175 -21.34 -15.14 33.76
N ALA A 176 -20.29 -14.32 33.92
CA ALA A 176 -19.93 -13.76 35.23
C ALA A 176 -21.02 -12.83 35.82
N ARG A 177 -21.79 -12.14 34.97
CA ARG A 177 -22.92 -11.32 35.40
C ARG A 177 -24.08 -12.17 35.88
N ASP A 178 -24.36 -13.29 35.20
CA ASP A 178 -25.41 -14.22 35.59
C ASP A 178 -25.05 -15.00 36.85
N GLU A 179 -23.78 -15.37 37.06
CA GLU A 179 -23.29 -15.88 38.35
C GLU A 179 -23.54 -14.87 39.49
N ILE A 180 -23.23 -13.59 39.29
CA ILE A 180 -23.49 -12.53 40.28
C ILE A 180 -24.99 -12.38 40.56
N ASN A 181 -25.84 -12.42 39.52
CA ASN A 181 -27.29 -12.38 39.68
C ASN A 181 -27.79 -13.59 40.48
N GLN A 182 -27.31 -14.79 40.16
CA GLN A 182 -27.66 -16.03 40.86
C GLN A 182 -27.28 -16.00 42.34
N VAL A 183 -26.06 -15.57 42.67
CA VAL A 183 -25.61 -15.41 44.07
C VAL A 183 -26.44 -14.36 44.81
N LYS A 184 -26.84 -13.29 44.13
CA LYS A 184 -27.72 -12.25 44.69
C LYS A 184 -29.13 -12.79 44.96
N ASP A 185 -29.70 -13.55 44.03
CA ASP A 185 -31.03 -14.13 44.18
C ASP A 185 -31.03 -15.22 45.26
N GLU A 186 -29.98 -16.04 45.37
CA GLU A 186 -29.77 -16.94 46.50
C GLU A 186 -29.69 -16.20 47.84
N LEU A 187 -28.99 -15.05 47.89
CA LEU A 187 -28.89 -14.25 49.12
C LEU A 187 -30.25 -13.66 49.51
N VAL A 188 -31.03 -13.16 48.54
CA VAL A 188 -32.40 -12.67 48.77
C VAL A 188 -33.31 -13.81 49.24
N GLN A 189 -33.23 -14.98 48.61
CA GLN A 189 -34.00 -16.16 49.00
C GLN A 189 -33.64 -16.62 50.43
N ARG A 190 -32.35 -16.62 50.80
CA ARG A 190 -31.90 -16.89 52.18
C ARG A 190 -32.39 -15.84 53.18
N GLN A 191 -32.46 -14.57 52.80
CA GLN A 191 -33.01 -13.50 53.65
C GLN A 191 -34.52 -13.68 53.86
N MET A 192 -35.28 -13.99 52.81
CA MET A 192 -36.73 -14.25 52.90
C MET A 192 -37.05 -15.52 53.69
N ALA A 193 -36.24 -16.57 53.56
CA ALA A 193 -36.37 -17.80 54.34
C ALA A 193 -35.93 -17.66 55.81
N HIS A 194 -35.31 -16.53 56.21
CA HIS A 194 -34.83 -16.35 57.57
C HIS A 194 -35.99 -15.96 58.51
N PRO A 195 -36.29 -16.73 59.59
CA PRO A 195 -37.47 -16.49 60.43
C PRO A 195 -37.51 -15.14 61.18
N ARG A 196 -36.44 -14.32 61.15
CA ARG A 196 -36.46 -12.95 61.66
C ARG A 196 -37.09 -11.93 60.70
N PHE A 197 -37.16 -12.23 59.40
CA PHE A 197 -37.73 -11.31 58.41
C PHE A 197 -39.25 -11.19 58.57
N PHE A 198 -39.95 -12.33 58.68
CA PHE A 198 -41.38 -12.37 58.99
C PHE A 198 -41.72 -11.79 60.38
N ALA A 199 -40.83 -11.93 61.36
CA ALA A 199 -41.04 -11.39 62.71
C ALA A 199 -40.93 -9.85 62.82
N GLN A 200 -40.32 -9.16 61.86
CA GLN A 200 -40.20 -7.69 61.86
C GLN A 200 -41.20 -6.98 60.95
N SER A 201 -41.88 -7.69 60.03
CA SER A 201 -42.86 -7.06 59.13
C SER A 201 -44.20 -6.69 59.81
N GLY A 202 -44.35 -6.96 61.12
CA GLY A 202 -45.57 -6.70 61.88
C GLY A 202 -45.62 -5.35 62.61
N ASN A 203 -44.56 -4.54 62.59
CA ASN A 203 -44.51 -3.27 63.32
C ASN A 203 -43.88 -2.14 62.47
N ASP A 204 -44.38 -0.92 62.66
CA ASP A 204 -43.84 0.36 62.14
C ASP A 204 -43.96 0.67 60.62
N LEU A 205 -45.20 0.61 60.10
CA LEU A 205 -45.63 1.32 58.88
C LEU A 205 -45.81 2.84 59.12
N GLY A 206 -44.81 3.52 59.69
CA GLY A 206 -44.94 4.93 60.13
C GLY A 206 -43.82 5.89 59.71
N ALA A 207 -42.55 5.46 59.70
CA ALA A 207 -41.43 6.42 59.74
C ALA A 207 -40.20 6.08 58.89
N ARG A 208 -40.32 5.24 57.85
CA ARG A 208 -39.24 5.08 56.86
C ARG A 208 -39.51 5.88 55.59
N LYS A 209 -38.94 7.10 55.54
CA LYS A 209 -38.58 7.72 54.26
C LYS A 209 -37.83 6.68 53.43
N PRO A 210 -38.15 6.47 52.14
CA PRO A 210 -37.29 5.67 51.30
C PRO A 210 -35.94 6.37 51.24
N LEU A 211 -34.89 5.70 51.71
CA LEU A 211 -33.52 6.12 51.47
C LEU A 211 -33.24 5.86 49.99
N ALA A 212 -33.70 6.79 49.15
CA ALA A 212 -33.33 6.84 47.76
C ALA A 212 -31.80 6.79 47.71
N SER A 213 -31.29 5.84 46.94
CA SER A 213 -29.89 5.83 46.55
C SER A 213 -29.52 7.23 46.05
N PRO A 214 -28.31 7.74 46.37
CA PRO A 214 -27.78 8.90 45.67
C PRO A 214 -27.47 8.47 44.25
N SER A 215 -28.50 8.44 43.39
CA SER A 215 -28.32 8.58 41.95
C SER A 215 -27.45 9.83 41.79
N GLN A 216 -26.25 9.63 41.26
CA GLN A 216 -25.25 10.70 41.17
C GLN A 216 -25.91 11.91 40.53
N GLN A 217 -26.03 13.00 41.29
CA GLN A 217 -26.57 14.25 40.77
C GLN A 217 -25.48 14.92 39.92
N GLN A 218 -25.14 14.26 38.82
CA GLN A 218 -24.21 14.74 37.80
C GLN A 218 -24.71 16.09 37.34
N SER A 219 -23.84 17.09 37.36
CA SER A 219 -24.20 18.46 37.02
C SER A 219 -24.76 18.48 35.60
N ALA A 220 -25.98 19.03 35.43
CA ALA A 220 -26.64 19.07 34.13
C ALA A 220 -25.81 19.84 33.08
N ASP A 221 -24.99 20.78 33.55
CA ASP A 221 -23.95 21.42 32.75
C ASP A 221 -22.58 20.79 33.01
N ILE A 222 -21.78 20.70 31.96
CA ILE A 222 -20.36 20.31 31.97
C ILE A 222 -19.52 21.42 31.31
N VAL A 223 -18.24 21.48 31.64
CA VAL A 223 -17.25 22.30 30.92
C VAL A 223 -16.39 21.38 30.08
N VAL A 224 -16.30 21.63 28.78
CA VAL A 224 -15.46 20.86 27.84
C VAL A 224 -14.41 21.76 27.20
N LYS A 225 -13.23 21.22 26.91
CA LYS A 225 -12.12 21.91 26.26
C LYS A 225 -12.03 21.47 24.79
N VAL A 226 -12.23 22.37 23.85
CA VAL A 226 -12.04 22.10 22.42
C VAL A 226 -10.67 22.64 21.99
N VAL A 227 -9.88 21.85 21.27
CA VAL A 227 -8.50 22.17 20.89
C VAL A 227 -8.25 21.86 19.42
N CYS A 228 -7.60 22.77 18.69
CA CYS A 228 -6.97 22.46 17.40
C CYS A 228 -5.45 22.65 17.52
N LYS A 229 -4.67 21.65 17.06
CA LYS A 229 -3.22 21.52 17.31
C LYS A 229 -2.37 22.75 16.95
N PHE A 230 -2.80 23.54 15.95
CA PHE A 230 -2.04 24.66 15.40
C PHE A 230 -2.78 26.01 15.48
N ARG A 231 -3.90 26.04 16.22
CA ARG A 231 -4.73 27.25 16.40
C ARG A 231 -4.84 27.53 17.90
N GLU A 232 -6.07 27.60 18.40
CA GLU A 232 -6.39 27.96 19.78
C GLU A 232 -7.05 26.80 20.54
N GLU A 233 -7.22 26.99 21.84
CA GLU A 233 -8.05 26.17 22.72
C GLU A 233 -9.15 26.99 23.38
N LEU A 234 -10.37 26.46 23.45
CA LEU A 234 -11.53 27.15 24.02
C LEU A 234 -12.28 26.24 25.00
N PHE A 235 -12.75 26.82 26.09
CA PHE A 235 -13.58 26.15 27.07
C PHE A 235 -15.05 26.53 26.85
N PHE A 236 -15.92 25.53 26.76
CA PHE A 236 -17.36 25.72 26.60
C PHE A 236 -18.09 25.10 27.79
N LYS A 237 -18.92 25.90 28.46
CA LYS A 237 -19.94 25.38 29.39
C LYS A 237 -21.18 25.01 28.58
N ILE A 238 -21.55 23.74 28.58
CA ILE A 238 -22.70 23.21 27.81
C ILE A 238 -23.56 22.30 28.68
N ASN A 239 -24.85 22.20 28.34
CA ASN A 239 -25.75 21.27 29.00
C ASN A 239 -25.65 19.88 28.35
N ARG A 240 -25.56 18.83 29.18
CA ARG A 240 -25.43 17.42 28.78
C ARG A 240 -26.52 16.88 27.86
N LYS A 241 -27.69 17.52 27.85
CA LYS A 241 -28.86 17.15 27.04
C LYS A 241 -29.03 18.02 25.78
N THR A 242 -28.15 19.01 25.55
CA THR A 242 -28.19 19.86 24.36
C THR A 242 -27.28 19.30 23.28
N LYS A 243 -27.73 19.37 22.02
CA LYS A 243 -26.95 18.93 20.85
C LYS A 243 -25.67 19.74 20.68
N LEU A 244 -24.61 19.10 20.23
CA LEU A 244 -23.29 19.72 20.04
C LEU A 244 -23.23 20.66 18.83
N THR A 245 -24.20 20.61 17.91
CA THR A 245 -24.34 21.47 16.72
C THR A 245 -23.99 22.93 17.00
N ARG A 246 -24.56 23.52 18.07
CA ARG A 246 -24.32 24.94 18.41
C ARG A 246 -22.90 25.21 18.90
N LEU A 247 -22.28 24.29 19.63
CA LEU A 247 -20.89 24.42 20.07
C LEU A 247 -19.96 24.39 18.86
N PHE A 248 -20.14 23.42 17.96
CA PHE A 248 -19.31 23.27 16.77
C PHE A 248 -19.49 24.45 15.79
N SER A 249 -20.71 24.94 15.54
CA SER A 249 -20.91 26.15 14.74
C SER A 249 -20.26 27.40 15.36
N THR A 250 -20.28 27.52 16.70
CA THR A 250 -19.63 28.63 17.41
C THR A 250 -18.10 28.54 17.31
N TRP A 251 -17.55 27.32 17.35
CA TRP A 251 -16.13 27.06 17.12
C TRP A 251 -15.72 27.41 15.69
N GLU A 252 -16.39 26.86 14.68
CA GLU A 252 -16.08 27.11 13.26
C GLU A 252 -16.10 28.61 12.95
N SER A 253 -17.16 29.33 13.34
CA SER A 253 -17.27 30.78 13.10
C SER A 253 -16.12 31.59 13.70
N ARG A 254 -15.52 31.14 14.81
CA ARG A 254 -14.36 31.78 15.43
C ARG A 254 -13.02 31.36 14.81
N MET A 255 -12.94 30.19 14.17
CA MET A 255 -11.74 29.74 13.47
C MET A 255 -11.67 30.23 12.01
N ASP A 256 -12.81 30.44 11.38
CA ASP A 256 -12.93 31.01 10.02
C ASP A 256 -12.58 32.52 10.02
N THR A 257 -12.69 33.19 11.17
CA THR A 257 -12.32 34.61 11.37
C THR A 257 -10.84 34.81 11.74
N GLY A 258 -9.96 33.93 11.27
CA GLY A 258 -8.51 34.05 11.45
C GLY A 258 -7.96 35.39 10.90
N PRO A 259 -6.98 36.02 11.57
CA PRO A 259 -6.67 37.45 11.38
C PRO A 259 -6.02 37.82 10.04
N ASN A 260 -5.83 36.90 9.09
CA ASN A 260 -4.91 37.10 7.96
C ASN A 260 -5.43 36.72 6.56
N ASP A 261 -6.69 36.27 6.39
CA ASP A 261 -7.16 35.90 5.04
C ASP A 261 -8.63 36.30 4.77
N LYS A 262 -8.81 37.22 3.83
CA LYS A 262 -10.13 37.52 3.22
C LYS A 262 -10.40 36.64 1.98
N LYS A 263 -9.61 35.59 1.76
CA LYS A 263 -9.65 34.73 0.56
C LYS A 263 -9.35 33.23 0.79
N SER A 264 -9.12 32.77 2.02
CA SER A 264 -9.05 31.32 2.27
C SER A 264 -10.43 30.69 2.16
N GLY A 265 -10.55 29.58 1.42
CA GLY A 265 -11.79 28.82 1.32
C GLY A 265 -12.27 28.32 2.69
N LYS A 266 -13.59 28.11 2.82
CA LYS A 266 -14.25 27.70 4.07
C LYS A 266 -13.53 26.51 4.72
N THR A 267 -12.92 26.76 5.87
CA THR A 267 -12.20 25.72 6.63
C THR A 267 -13.19 24.70 7.19
N HIS A 268 -12.92 23.40 7.01
CA HIS A 268 -13.81 22.33 7.47
C HIS A 268 -13.16 21.56 8.61
N PHE A 269 -13.93 21.25 9.66
CA PHE A 269 -13.43 20.56 10.85
C PHE A 269 -14.15 19.23 11.09
N ILE A 270 -13.37 18.20 11.46
CA ILE A 270 -13.89 16.98 12.09
C ILE A 270 -13.60 17.07 13.60
N PHE A 271 -14.63 16.90 14.42
CA PHE A 271 -14.52 16.86 15.87
C PHE A 271 -14.41 15.42 16.36
N THR A 272 -13.46 15.16 17.24
CA THR A 272 -13.19 13.82 17.77
C THR A 272 -12.99 13.82 19.28
N HIS A 273 -13.45 12.76 19.94
CA HIS A 273 -13.28 12.49 21.37
C HIS A 273 -12.98 10.99 21.56
N ALA A 274 -12.07 10.66 22.47
CA ALA A 274 -11.56 9.29 22.67
C ALA A 274 -11.16 8.54 21.37
N GLY A 275 -10.70 9.28 20.34
CA GLY A 275 -10.34 8.73 19.02
C GLY A 275 -11.52 8.40 18.08
N ARG A 276 -12.75 8.77 18.45
CA ARG A 276 -13.97 8.60 17.63
C ARG A 276 -14.46 9.95 17.10
N ALA A 277 -15.00 9.97 15.88
CA ALA A 277 -15.69 11.15 15.36
C ALA A 277 -17.01 11.36 16.11
N ILE A 278 -17.31 12.61 16.46
CA ILE A 278 -18.51 13.00 17.18
C ILE A 278 -19.55 13.46 16.17
N ASP A 279 -20.77 12.93 16.26
CA ASP A 279 -21.92 13.45 15.51
C ASP A 279 -22.39 14.77 16.12
N TRP A 280 -22.63 15.77 15.28
CA TRP A 280 -23.05 17.11 15.68
C TRP A 280 -24.44 17.10 16.33
N GLU A 281 -25.31 16.20 15.86
CA GLU A 281 -26.68 16.08 16.38
C GLU A 281 -26.76 15.26 17.68
N SER A 282 -25.63 14.70 18.14
CA SER A 282 -25.54 14.00 19.43
C SER A 282 -25.44 14.97 20.61
N THR A 283 -25.82 14.52 21.80
CA THR A 283 -25.60 15.24 23.06
C THR A 283 -24.34 14.73 23.78
N PRO A 284 -23.73 15.50 24.69
CA PRO A 284 -22.58 15.04 25.49
C PRO A 284 -22.79 13.69 26.18
N ASP A 285 -23.97 13.45 26.77
CA ASP A 285 -24.30 12.15 27.40
C ASP A 285 -24.27 10.99 26.39
N GLN A 286 -24.75 11.21 25.15
CA GLN A 286 -24.76 10.20 24.10
C GLN A 286 -23.37 9.94 23.51
N ALA A 287 -22.53 10.98 23.43
CA ALA A 287 -21.15 10.88 23.00
C ALA A 287 -20.20 10.34 24.08
N GLY A 288 -20.66 10.21 25.33
CA GLY A 288 -19.84 9.76 26.46
C GLY A 288 -18.82 10.81 26.92
N ILE A 289 -19.15 12.10 26.78
CA ILE A 289 -18.27 13.23 27.12
C ILE A 289 -18.53 13.68 28.56
N GLU A 290 -17.49 13.63 29.38
CA GLU A 290 -17.55 14.01 30.80
C GLU A 290 -17.08 15.45 31.06
N ASN A 291 -17.10 15.88 32.32
CA ASN A 291 -16.67 17.21 32.70
C ASN A 291 -15.15 17.34 32.69
N SER A 292 -14.64 18.41 32.09
CA SER A 292 -13.22 18.69 31.81
C SER A 292 -12.61 17.88 30.66
N ASP A 293 -13.43 17.16 29.88
CA ASP A 293 -12.97 16.40 28.72
C ASP A 293 -12.45 17.28 27.58
N VAL A 294 -11.54 16.69 26.78
CA VAL A 294 -10.92 17.34 25.63
C VAL A 294 -11.49 16.79 24.32
N ILE A 295 -12.03 17.69 23.49
CA ILE A 295 -12.48 17.43 22.13
C ILE A 295 -11.40 17.97 21.17
N MET A 296 -10.91 17.11 20.28
CA MET A 296 -9.95 17.49 19.25
C MET A 296 -10.68 17.93 17.97
N ALA A 297 -10.50 19.19 17.59
CA ALA A 297 -10.91 19.74 16.30
C ALA A 297 -9.79 19.53 15.28
N VAL A 298 -10.00 18.58 14.37
CA VAL A 298 -9.08 18.26 13.27
C VAL A 298 -9.50 19.07 12.04
N GLU A 299 -8.66 20.04 11.67
CA GLU A 299 -8.84 20.83 10.46
C GLU A 299 -8.54 19.97 9.22
N LEU A 300 -9.50 19.93 8.30
CA LEU A 300 -9.34 19.35 6.98
C LEU A 300 -8.99 20.46 5.98
N MET A 301 -7.79 20.38 5.41
CA MET A 301 -7.42 21.18 4.25
C MET A 301 -8.06 20.58 3.00
N ASP A 302 -8.82 21.37 2.26
CA ASP A 302 -9.29 20.98 0.93
C ASP A 302 -8.11 21.01 -0.06
N LEU A 303 -7.55 19.83 -0.33
CA LEU A 303 -6.47 19.63 -1.30
C LEU A 303 -6.98 19.50 -2.75
N THR A 304 -8.29 19.61 -2.99
CA THR A 304 -8.88 19.47 -4.34
C THR A 304 -8.82 20.76 -5.14
N GLN A 305 -8.64 21.92 -4.50
CA GLN A 305 -8.36 23.20 -5.16
C GLN A 305 -6.89 23.34 -5.58
N ALA A 306 -6.41 22.34 -6.32
CA ALA A 306 -5.28 22.50 -7.21
C ALA A 306 -5.77 23.22 -8.48
N GLU A 307 -5.97 24.54 -8.39
CA GLU A 307 -6.08 25.40 -9.56
C GLU A 307 -4.92 25.08 -10.52
N PRO A 308 -5.19 24.77 -11.81
CA PRO A 308 -4.15 24.45 -12.76
C PRO A 308 -3.40 25.75 -13.10
N VAL A 309 -2.38 26.07 -12.32
CA VAL A 309 -1.41 27.13 -12.64
C VAL A 309 -0.75 26.78 -13.97
N GLY A 310 -1.29 27.38 -15.04
CA GLY A 310 -0.71 27.36 -16.37
C GLY A 310 0.72 27.92 -16.35
N PRO A 311 1.54 27.55 -17.33
CA PRO A 311 2.95 27.91 -17.31
C PRO A 311 3.13 29.43 -17.40
N CYS A 312 4.12 29.92 -16.63
CA CYS A 312 4.66 31.28 -16.63
C CYS A 312 3.95 32.33 -15.73
N ALA A 313 4.36 32.37 -14.46
CA ALA A 313 4.48 33.62 -13.70
C ALA A 313 5.67 33.51 -12.73
N ALA A 314 6.79 34.15 -13.05
CA ALA A 314 8.02 34.08 -12.25
C ALA A 314 8.07 35.16 -11.16
N PHE A 315 7.71 34.80 -9.93
CA PHE A 315 8.13 35.46 -8.68
C PHE A 315 8.14 34.37 -7.59
N GLY A 316 9.12 34.20 -6.70
CA GLY A 316 10.33 34.98 -6.44
C GLY A 316 10.57 35.05 -4.92
N LYS A 317 11.60 34.33 -4.41
CA LYS A 317 11.97 34.15 -2.97
C LYS A 317 11.01 33.17 -2.25
N TYR A 318 11.45 32.03 -1.69
CA TYR A 318 12.49 31.85 -0.66
C TYR A 318 13.32 30.55 -0.83
N PRO A 319 14.47 30.39 -0.15
CA PRO A 319 15.46 29.38 -0.52
C PRO A 319 15.16 27.98 0.03
N THR A 320 15.35 26.98 -0.83
CA THR A 320 15.46 25.57 -0.45
C THR A 320 16.85 25.29 0.15
N GLN A 321 16.91 24.89 1.42
CA GLN A 321 18.06 24.16 1.95
C GLN A 321 17.66 22.97 2.83
N SER A 322 18.09 21.79 2.35
CA SER A 322 18.56 20.65 3.15
C SER A 322 17.69 20.13 4.30
N ALA A 323 16.57 19.48 3.95
CA ALA A 323 15.89 18.53 4.83
C ALA A 323 16.60 17.15 4.85
N TYR A 324 17.93 17.09 5.08
CA TYR A 324 18.65 15.80 5.13
C TYR A 324 19.85 15.70 6.11
N THR A 325 19.97 16.57 7.12
CA THR A 325 20.93 16.33 8.24
C THR A 325 20.45 16.85 9.60
N PHE A 326 19.41 16.24 10.21
CA PHE A 326 19.12 16.48 11.63
C PHE A 326 18.58 15.26 12.41
N ILE A 327 19.20 14.10 12.20
CA ILE A 327 19.15 12.99 13.15
C ILE A 327 20.57 12.83 13.71
N ASN A 328 20.84 13.51 14.85
CA ASN A 328 21.93 13.30 15.82
C ASN A 328 22.32 14.59 16.58
N ARG A 329 21.35 15.31 17.17
CA ARG A 329 21.68 16.38 18.13
C ARG A 329 20.65 16.56 19.25
N MET A 330 20.33 15.47 19.97
CA MET A 330 19.66 15.56 21.26
C MET A 330 20.01 14.40 22.21
N ILE A 331 21.30 14.29 22.55
CA ILE A 331 21.72 13.71 23.84
C ILE A 331 22.36 14.86 24.62
N PRO A 332 21.78 15.32 25.74
CA PRO A 332 22.41 16.33 26.58
C PRO A 332 23.64 15.73 27.26
N SER A 333 24.82 16.29 27.00
CA SER A 333 26.02 15.97 27.76
C SER A 333 25.88 16.54 29.17
N LEU A 334 25.75 15.64 30.15
CA LEU A 334 25.98 15.98 31.56
C LEU A 334 27.47 16.31 31.72
N ARG A 335 27.78 17.59 31.95
CA ARG A 335 29.08 18.00 32.50
C ARG A 335 29.12 17.65 33.98
N SER A 336 30.21 17.02 34.40
CA SER A 336 30.79 17.23 35.73
C SER A 336 32.32 17.23 35.58
N PRO A 337 33.06 18.13 36.27
CA PRO A 337 34.47 18.37 35.97
C PRO A 337 35.42 17.55 36.84
N LYS A 338 36.55 17.14 36.25
CA LYS A 338 37.89 17.13 36.86
C LYS A 338 38.94 16.97 35.77
#